data_AF-A0A483N663-F1
#
_entry.id   AF-A0A483N663-F1
#
_cell.length_a   1.000
_cell.length_b   1.000
_cell.length_c   1.000
_cell.angle_alpha   90.00
_cell.angle_beta   90.00
_cell.angle_gamma   90.00
#
_symmetry.space_group_name_H-M   'P 1'
#
loop_
_entity.id
_entity.type
_entity.pdbx_description
1 polymer ?
#
loop_
_entity_poly.entity_id
_entity_poly.type
_entity_poly.pdbx_seq_one_letter_code
_entity_poly.pdbx_strand_id
1 'polypeptide(L)'
;MTTILVKDALRTSVEAASGGKQTVLYTPKGQPTFVNIIPKVSIESLNPALGISGVHPAFKQGDREIPYLYVGTYQGCVLNGEVLSLPNVDANACNATSATLIPLLKAMGSTWHGMTSVEWALMQAMAVKSRYSPLGADVYGKSALDATQTGRRIDGKEAGDLSSQSPRIYTGSGPVSYRQDKKYNGISDLAGNVWERTYGARVVGGEIQLYGTGNEAALAASAVFSAHGADVPGWYAIHAVTGAFITPTHTGNTTTADYVATTPNSVRAVTKTTGLADNEFYHPAWGGTFVQPQNTLPEAVKNLLELYGVWPSLTGKAIVPAGSTVNYNAGATSCMHPVRGKNDIFQFGFANNIEVLNSEMGLRPVYYAPLS
;
A
#
# COMPACT_ATOMS: atom_id res chain seq x y z
N MET A 1 19.15 -8.76 15.39
CA MET A 1 19.86 -7.47 15.56
C MET A 1 18.81 -6.44 15.94
N THR A 2 19.00 -5.75 17.06
CA THR A 2 17.94 -5.03 17.80
C THR A 2 17.86 -3.57 17.36
N THR A 3 16.67 -3.07 17.03
CA THR A 3 16.40 -1.63 16.85
C THR A 3 16.84 -0.88 18.11
N ILE A 4 17.78 0.06 18.00
CA ILE A 4 18.37 0.72 19.17
C ILE A 4 17.40 1.79 19.70
N LEU A 5 16.99 1.64 20.95
CA LEU A 5 16.25 2.68 21.65
C LEU A 5 17.21 3.73 22.24
N VAL A 6 17.86 4.54 21.39
CA VAL A 6 18.59 5.72 21.88
C VAL A 6 17.57 6.79 22.26
N LYS A 7 17.47 7.16 23.55
CA LYS A 7 16.70 8.34 23.96
C LYS A 7 17.56 9.57 23.71
N ASP A 8 17.56 10.04 22.47
CA ASP A 8 18.23 11.28 22.06
C ASP A 8 17.22 12.45 21.97
N ALA A 9 17.76 13.66 21.75
CA ALA A 9 16.97 14.88 21.70
C ALA A 9 15.98 14.91 20.53
N LEU A 10 16.33 14.34 19.37
CA LEU A 10 15.45 14.29 18.20
C LEU A 10 14.23 13.43 18.49
N ARG A 11 14.44 12.18 18.93
CA ARG A 11 13.32 11.28 19.28
C ARG A 11 12.41 11.92 20.32
N THR A 12 13.00 12.45 21.40
CA THR A 12 12.24 13.06 22.50
C THR A 12 11.40 14.24 22.00
N SER A 13 11.95 15.08 21.12
CA SER A 13 11.22 16.22 20.54
C SER A 13 10.04 15.79 19.66
N VAL A 14 10.22 14.73 18.86
CA VAL A 14 9.18 14.20 17.96
C VAL A 14 8.05 13.54 18.76
N GLU A 15 8.39 12.74 19.77
CA GLU A 15 7.41 12.12 20.67
C GLU A 15 6.61 13.19 21.43
N ALA A 16 7.28 14.22 21.96
CA ALA A 16 6.62 15.32 22.66
C ALA A 16 5.70 16.12 21.73
N ALA A 17 6.20 16.55 20.57
CA ALA A 17 5.44 17.37 19.61
C ALA A 17 4.24 16.62 19.01
N SER A 18 4.34 15.29 18.88
CA SER A 18 3.26 14.46 18.34
C SER A 18 2.28 13.96 19.39
N GLY A 19 2.53 14.20 20.68
CA GLY A 19 1.75 13.61 21.79
C GLY A 19 1.87 12.09 21.85
N GLY A 20 3.06 11.55 21.53
CA GLY A 20 3.36 10.12 21.52
C GLY A 20 2.83 9.35 20.31
N LYS A 21 2.28 10.03 19.29
CA LYS A 21 1.79 9.39 18.06
C LYS A 21 2.88 9.11 17.03
N GLN A 22 4.01 9.77 17.15
CA GLN A 22 5.18 9.57 16.32
C GLN A 22 6.40 9.29 17.19
N THR A 23 7.36 8.56 16.64
CA THR A 23 8.69 8.38 17.23
C THR A 23 9.75 8.34 16.12
N VAL A 24 11.01 8.29 16.52
CA VAL A 24 12.16 8.12 15.63
C VAL A 24 12.85 6.82 16.01
N LEU A 25 12.79 5.83 15.12
CA LEU A 25 13.56 4.60 15.26
C LEU A 25 14.94 4.79 14.63
N TYR A 26 15.94 4.09 15.16
CA TYR A 26 17.29 4.11 14.62
C TYR A 26 17.64 2.74 14.05
N THR A 27 18.16 2.76 12.83
CA THR A 27 18.66 1.58 12.13
C THR A 27 19.99 1.10 12.77
N PRO A 28 20.51 -0.08 12.40
CA PRO A 28 21.82 -0.55 12.84
C PRO A 28 22.97 0.40 12.49
N LYS A 29 22.82 1.20 11.43
CA LYS A 29 23.78 2.26 11.05
C LYS A 29 23.58 3.57 11.83
N GLY A 30 22.65 3.62 12.77
CA GLY A 30 22.33 4.82 13.55
C GLY A 30 21.59 5.89 12.74
N GLN A 31 20.98 5.54 11.60
CA GLN A 31 20.22 6.51 10.81
C GLN A 31 18.79 6.64 11.37
N PRO A 32 18.28 7.87 11.53
CA PRO A 32 16.92 8.08 12.04
C PRO A 32 15.89 7.70 10.98
N THR A 33 14.74 7.19 11.42
CA THR A 33 13.56 7.01 10.57
C THR A 33 12.30 7.36 11.36
N PHE A 34 11.53 8.31 10.84
CA PHE A 34 10.34 8.86 11.47
C PHE A 34 9.16 7.95 11.19
N VAL A 35 8.45 7.55 12.24
CA VAL A 35 7.33 6.62 12.13
C VAL A 35 6.14 7.11 12.94
N ASN A 36 4.95 6.84 12.41
CA ASN A 36 3.68 6.92 13.11
C ASN A 36 3.39 5.59 13.80
N ILE A 37 3.02 5.65 15.07
CA ILE A 37 2.67 4.50 15.90
C ILE A 37 1.18 4.23 15.77
N ILE A 38 0.82 3.13 15.12
CA ILE A 38 -0.57 2.70 14.94
C ILE A 38 -0.84 1.54 15.91
N PRO A 39 -1.68 1.74 16.94
CA PRO A 39 -2.04 0.67 17.86
C PRO A 39 -2.93 -0.36 17.18
N LYS A 40 -2.83 -1.62 17.62
CA LYS A 40 -3.73 -2.70 17.21
C LYS A 40 -5.18 -2.27 17.38
N VAL A 41 -5.98 -2.58 16.37
CA VAL A 41 -7.36 -2.11 16.27
C VAL A 41 -8.23 -3.20 15.63
N SER A 42 -9.50 -3.26 16.05
CA SER A 42 -10.47 -4.18 15.48
C SER A 42 -11.15 -3.60 14.24
N ILE A 43 -11.55 -4.49 13.33
CA ILE A 43 -12.14 -4.16 12.03
C ILE A 43 -13.41 -3.35 12.24
N GLU A 44 -14.31 -3.81 13.10
CA GLU A 44 -15.59 -3.19 13.38
C GLU A 44 -15.47 -1.81 14.04
N SER A 45 -14.34 -1.52 14.70
CA SER A 45 -14.07 -0.19 15.27
C SER A 45 -13.59 0.82 14.22
N LEU A 46 -13.08 0.36 13.08
CA LEU A 46 -12.67 1.21 11.95
C LEU A 46 -13.80 1.33 10.93
N ASN A 47 -14.39 0.19 10.58
CA ASN A 47 -15.32 0.07 9.47
C ASN A 47 -16.41 -0.97 9.75
N PRO A 48 -17.41 -0.63 10.59
CA PRO A 48 -18.48 -1.55 10.94
C PRO A 48 -19.34 -1.98 9.75
N ALA A 49 -19.36 -1.19 8.66
CA ALA A 49 -20.14 -1.48 7.46
C ALA A 49 -19.65 -2.73 6.70
N LEU A 50 -18.43 -3.21 6.96
CA LEU A 50 -17.96 -4.47 6.39
C LEU A 50 -18.69 -5.70 6.93
N GLY A 51 -19.31 -5.60 8.12
CA GLY A 51 -19.92 -6.76 8.78
C GLY A 51 -18.92 -7.85 9.20
N ILE A 52 -17.63 -7.51 9.26
CA ILE A 52 -16.53 -8.39 9.68
C ILE A 52 -16.02 -7.92 11.04
N SER A 53 -15.80 -8.85 11.96
CA SER A 53 -15.32 -8.56 13.31
C SER A 53 -13.95 -9.17 13.61
N GLY A 54 -13.27 -8.61 14.60
CA GLY A 54 -12.00 -9.11 15.10
C GLY A 54 -10.83 -8.20 14.74
N VAL A 55 -9.60 -8.64 15.04
CA VAL A 55 -8.40 -7.84 14.80
C VAL A 55 -8.14 -7.65 13.30
N HIS A 56 -7.84 -6.41 12.91
CA HIS A 56 -7.51 -6.08 11.52
C HIS A 56 -6.29 -6.90 11.05
N PRO A 57 -6.30 -7.50 9.84
CA PRO A 57 -5.27 -8.49 9.48
C PRO A 57 -3.85 -7.90 9.34
N ALA A 58 -3.73 -6.58 9.18
CA ALA A 58 -2.44 -5.86 9.26
C ALA A 58 -1.67 -6.11 10.57
N PHE A 59 -2.37 -6.45 11.66
CA PHE A 59 -1.77 -6.76 12.95
C PHE A 59 -1.60 -8.26 13.19
N LYS A 60 -1.82 -9.12 12.20
CA LYS A 60 -1.70 -10.57 12.32
C LYS A 60 -0.46 -11.08 11.58
N GLN A 61 0.26 -12.02 12.18
CA GLN A 61 1.36 -12.73 11.56
C GLN A 61 1.17 -14.23 11.84
N GLY A 62 0.51 -14.95 10.93
CA GLY A 62 -0.09 -16.24 11.24
C GLY A 62 -1.11 -16.09 12.38
N ASP A 63 -1.02 -16.99 13.36
CA ASP A 63 -1.90 -16.98 14.54
C ASP A 63 -1.50 -15.94 15.61
N ARG A 64 -0.43 -15.17 15.37
CA ARG A 64 0.08 -14.20 16.34
C ARG A 64 -0.40 -12.79 16.01
N GLU A 65 -0.61 -11.98 17.04
CA GLU A 65 -1.00 -10.58 16.89
C GLU A 65 0.11 -9.63 17.37
N ILE A 66 0.43 -8.60 16.59
CA ILE A 66 1.35 -7.53 16.98
C ILE A 66 0.57 -6.36 17.64
N PRO A 67 1.09 -5.73 18.71
CA PRO A 67 0.37 -4.67 19.41
C PRO A 67 0.45 -3.31 18.70
N TYR A 68 1.48 -3.10 17.87
CA TYR A 68 1.72 -1.83 17.18
C TYR A 68 2.33 -2.07 15.80
N LEU A 69 1.92 -1.24 14.85
CA LEU A 69 2.62 -1.01 13.59
C LEU A 69 3.30 0.36 13.65
N TYR A 70 4.51 0.45 13.09
CA TYR A 70 5.27 1.68 12.98
C TYR A 70 5.40 2.02 11.50
N VAL A 71 4.50 2.84 11.01
CA VAL A 71 4.42 3.22 9.60
C VAL A 71 5.29 4.44 9.35
N GLY A 72 6.19 4.39 8.37
CA GLY A 72 6.98 5.55 7.97
C GLY A 72 6.10 6.80 7.79
N THR A 73 6.42 7.87 8.53
CA THR A 73 5.65 9.11 8.48
C THR A 73 5.67 9.73 7.08
N TYR A 74 6.78 9.56 6.37
CA TYR A 74 7.06 10.08 5.05
C TYR A 74 7.34 8.95 4.06
N GLN A 75 7.19 9.24 2.76
CA GLN A 75 7.62 8.33 1.69
C GLN A 75 9.12 8.02 1.79
N GLY A 76 9.50 6.82 1.36
CA GLY A 76 10.83 6.26 1.57
C GLY A 76 11.92 6.93 0.75
N CYS A 77 13.10 7.04 1.34
CA CYS A 77 14.34 7.47 0.68
C CYS A 77 15.47 6.48 0.97
N VAL A 78 16.28 6.18 -0.04
CA VAL A 78 17.48 5.37 0.07
C VAL A 78 18.65 6.27 0.46
N LEU A 79 19.23 6.03 1.64
CA LEU A 79 20.42 6.73 2.13
C LEU A 79 21.35 5.73 2.82
N ASN A 80 22.63 5.77 2.46
CA ASN A 80 23.69 4.89 2.99
C ASN A 80 23.30 3.40 3.02
N GLY A 81 22.55 2.93 2.02
CA GLY A 81 22.13 1.53 1.90
C GLY A 81 21.02 1.10 2.87
N GLU A 82 20.11 2.01 3.24
CA GLU A 82 18.89 1.74 4.02
C GLU A 82 17.72 2.56 3.44
N VAL A 83 16.48 2.09 3.61
CA VAL A 83 15.27 2.80 3.14
C VAL A 83 14.59 3.54 4.29
N LEU A 84 14.97 4.79 4.50
CA LEU A 84 14.53 5.61 5.62
C LEU A 84 13.26 6.39 5.31
N SER A 85 12.49 6.71 6.35
CA SER A 85 11.40 7.68 6.29
C SER A 85 11.86 8.99 6.92
N LEU A 86 12.16 9.98 6.10
CA LEU A 86 12.74 11.26 6.54
C LEU A 86 11.88 12.44 6.05
N PRO A 87 11.74 13.50 6.88
CA PRO A 87 11.12 14.74 6.42
C PRO A 87 12.04 15.49 5.47
N ASN A 88 11.44 16.23 4.53
CA ASN A 88 12.09 17.28 3.77
C ASN A 88 13.27 16.80 2.90
N VAL A 89 13.19 15.58 2.36
CA VAL A 89 14.16 14.97 1.44
C VAL A 89 13.50 14.54 0.14
N ASP A 90 14.29 14.17 -0.86
CA ASP A 90 13.77 13.53 -2.06
C ASP A 90 13.34 12.07 -1.76
N ALA A 91 12.14 11.68 -2.18
CA ALA A 91 11.62 10.32 -2.10
C ALA A 91 12.28 9.39 -3.16
N ASN A 92 13.60 9.31 -3.14
CA ASN A 92 14.42 8.67 -4.17
C ASN A 92 14.34 7.12 -4.18
N ALA A 93 13.55 6.49 -3.30
CA ALA A 93 13.20 5.07 -3.41
C ALA A 93 12.54 4.75 -4.75
N CYS A 94 12.07 5.76 -5.47
CA CYS A 94 11.57 5.61 -6.84
C CYS A 94 12.58 5.08 -7.85
N ASN A 95 13.87 5.23 -7.58
CA ASN A 95 14.93 4.89 -8.50
C ASN A 95 15.47 3.46 -8.32
N ALA A 96 14.73 2.59 -7.64
CA ALA A 96 15.12 1.21 -7.37
C ALA A 96 13.95 0.22 -7.52
N THR A 97 14.29 -1.04 -7.78
CA THR A 97 13.36 -2.17 -7.91
C THR A 97 13.07 -2.82 -6.55
N SER A 98 12.03 -3.65 -6.42
CA SER A 98 11.75 -4.35 -5.16
C SER A 98 12.87 -5.34 -4.80
N ALA A 99 13.49 -5.96 -5.81
CA ALA A 99 14.66 -6.81 -5.65
C ALA A 99 15.84 -6.07 -4.97
N THR A 100 15.94 -4.75 -5.15
CA THR A 100 16.93 -3.90 -4.48
C THR A 100 16.40 -3.38 -3.13
N LEU A 101 15.18 -2.85 -3.11
CA LEU A 101 14.64 -2.14 -1.96
C LEU A 101 14.35 -3.06 -0.76
N ILE A 102 13.86 -4.27 -0.98
CA ILE A 102 13.55 -5.21 0.11
C ILE A 102 14.80 -5.59 0.91
N PRO A 103 15.94 -5.98 0.29
CA PRO A 103 17.19 -6.13 1.02
C PRO A 103 17.63 -4.89 1.81
N LEU A 104 17.47 -3.69 1.25
CA LEU A 104 17.81 -2.44 1.94
C LEU A 104 16.90 -2.16 3.15
N LEU A 105 15.61 -2.52 3.05
CA LEU A 105 14.70 -2.49 4.20
C LEU A 105 15.16 -3.48 5.28
N LYS A 106 15.51 -4.72 4.89
CA LYS A 106 16.00 -5.74 5.84
C LYS A 106 17.35 -5.37 6.47
N ALA A 107 18.16 -4.54 5.81
CA ALA A 107 19.38 -3.98 6.39
C ALA A 107 19.10 -3.06 7.60
N MET A 108 17.90 -2.46 7.68
CA MET A 108 17.45 -1.68 8.84
C MET A 108 17.05 -2.58 10.03
N GLY A 109 16.88 -3.88 9.80
CA GLY A 109 16.48 -4.89 10.79
C GLY A 109 15.48 -5.89 10.20
N SER A 110 15.39 -7.08 10.81
CA SER A 110 14.65 -8.22 10.23
C SER A 110 13.14 -7.99 10.07
N THR A 111 12.55 -7.15 10.92
CA THR A 111 11.12 -6.81 10.89
C THR A 111 10.79 -5.51 10.17
N TRP A 112 11.79 -4.83 9.59
CA TRP A 112 11.55 -3.76 8.63
C TRP A 112 11.11 -4.34 7.29
N HIS A 113 10.16 -3.69 6.63
CA HIS A 113 9.59 -4.11 5.37
C HIS A 113 8.98 -2.93 4.63
N GLY A 114 8.66 -3.10 3.35
CA GLY A 114 7.85 -2.12 2.62
C GLY A 114 6.40 -2.33 2.98
N MET A 115 5.63 -1.24 3.05
CA MET A 115 4.20 -1.30 3.37
C MET A 115 3.48 -2.39 2.58
N THR A 116 2.72 -3.22 3.28
CA THR A 116 1.94 -4.28 2.65
C THR A 116 0.56 -3.78 2.19
N SER A 117 -0.11 -4.54 1.33
CA SER A 117 -1.45 -4.22 0.85
C SER A 117 -2.46 -4.16 1.98
N VAL A 118 -2.33 -5.04 2.98
CA VAL A 118 -3.22 -5.05 4.14
C VAL A 118 -2.92 -3.90 5.11
N GLU A 119 -1.67 -3.45 5.21
CA GLU A 119 -1.33 -2.23 5.94
C GLU A 119 -1.84 -0.97 5.23
N TRP A 120 -1.80 -0.93 3.91
CA TRP A 120 -2.45 0.13 3.15
C TRP A 120 -3.97 0.09 3.31
N ALA A 121 -4.58 -1.10 3.34
CA ALA A 121 -6.00 -1.27 3.64
C ALA A 121 -6.37 -0.75 5.04
N LEU A 122 -5.49 -0.91 6.03
CA LEU A 122 -5.65 -0.27 7.33
C LEU A 122 -5.69 1.25 7.22
N MET A 123 -4.82 1.87 6.41
CA MET A 123 -4.83 3.32 6.19
C MET A 123 -6.13 3.79 5.52
N GLN A 124 -6.64 3.02 4.54
CA GLN A 124 -7.95 3.27 3.92
C GLN A 124 -9.09 3.15 4.95
N ALA A 125 -9.09 2.12 5.79
CA ALA A 125 -10.11 1.95 6.84
C ALA A 125 -10.08 3.10 7.88
N MET A 126 -8.89 3.61 8.21
CA MET A 126 -8.75 4.81 9.04
C MET A 126 -9.33 6.05 8.35
N ALA A 127 -9.12 6.21 7.04
CA ALA A 127 -9.72 7.28 6.24
C ALA A 127 -11.26 7.19 6.23
N VAL A 128 -11.81 5.99 6.07
CA VAL A 128 -13.27 5.71 6.17
C VAL A 128 -13.79 6.14 7.55
N LYS A 129 -13.13 5.70 8.64
CA LYS A 129 -13.50 6.09 10.01
C LYS A 129 -13.50 7.60 10.22
N SER A 130 -12.45 8.29 9.76
CA SER A 130 -12.34 9.74 9.91
C SER A 130 -13.20 10.52 8.92
N ARG A 131 -13.81 9.86 7.93
CA ARG A 131 -14.50 10.47 6.79
C ARG A 131 -13.65 11.52 6.10
N TYR A 132 -12.39 11.16 5.84
CA TYR A 132 -11.43 12.06 5.24
C TYR A 132 -10.41 11.31 4.38
N SER A 133 -10.26 11.76 3.14
CA SER A 133 -9.16 11.37 2.25
C SER A 133 -8.15 12.52 2.13
N PRO A 134 -6.84 12.28 2.33
CA PRO A 134 -5.84 13.31 2.15
C PRO A 134 -5.79 13.83 0.71
N LEU A 135 -5.44 15.11 0.58
CA LEU A 135 -4.99 15.69 -0.69
C LEU A 135 -3.54 15.26 -0.94
N GLY A 136 -3.04 15.55 -2.13
CA GLY A 136 -1.67 15.16 -2.49
C GLY A 136 -1.13 16.01 -3.62
N ALA A 137 0.20 16.08 -3.74
CA ALA A 137 0.84 16.73 -4.87
C ALA A 137 0.66 15.92 -6.15
N ASP A 138 0.18 16.57 -7.20
CA ASP A 138 0.16 16.10 -8.57
C ASP A 138 1.57 16.21 -9.21
N VAL A 139 1.63 15.96 -10.52
CA VAL A 139 2.85 16.05 -11.33
C VAL A 139 3.40 17.47 -11.51
N TYR A 140 2.84 18.47 -10.82
CA TYR A 140 3.31 19.85 -10.80
C TYR A 140 3.55 20.37 -9.38
N GLY A 141 3.48 19.52 -8.36
CA GLY A 141 3.75 19.86 -6.97
C GLY A 141 2.59 20.52 -6.22
N LYS A 142 1.38 20.50 -6.78
CA LYS A 142 0.15 21.08 -6.18
C LYS A 142 -0.95 20.05 -6.11
N SER A 143 -2.02 20.29 -5.35
CA SER A 143 -3.15 19.36 -5.36
C SER A 143 -4.01 19.55 -6.61
N ALA A 144 -4.35 18.43 -7.26
CA ALA A 144 -5.30 18.41 -8.37
C ALA A 144 -6.74 18.76 -7.92
N LEU A 145 -7.05 18.57 -6.63
CA LEU A 145 -8.36 18.87 -6.04
C LEU A 145 -8.44 20.28 -5.43
N ASP A 146 -7.29 20.86 -5.08
CA ASP A 146 -7.18 22.22 -4.55
C ASP A 146 -5.79 22.79 -4.87
N ALA A 147 -5.71 23.56 -5.95
CA ALA A 147 -4.45 24.10 -6.45
C ALA A 147 -3.77 25.09 -5.49
N THR A 148 -4.44 25.57 -4.45
CA THR A 148 -3.85 26.43 -3.40
C THR A 148 -2.97 25.64 -2.43
N GLN A 149 -3.15 24.33 -2.37
CA GLN A 149 -2.39 23.43 -1.51
C GLN A 149 -1.18 22.91 -2.28
N THR A 150 0.01 23.32 -1.87
CA THR A 150 1.25 23.05 -2.62
C THR A 150 2.34 22.46 -1.72
N GLY A 151 3.18 21.61 -2.28
CA GLY A 151 4.43 21.18 -1.67
C GLY A 151 5.63 21.88 -2.29
N ARG A 152 6.77 21.84 -1.61
CA ARG A 152 8.01 22.43 -2.15
C ARG A 152 8.65 21.43 -3.11
N ARG A 153 8.78 21.82 -4.38
CA ARG A 153 9.35 20.96 -5.42
C ARG A 153 10.85 20.75 -5.25
N ILE A 154 11.33 19.56 -5.61
CA ILE A 154 12.76 19.22 -5.54
C ILE A 154 13.59 19.95 -6.59
N ASP A 155 12.98 20.41 -7.69
CA ASP A 155 13.63 21.15 -8.78
C ASP A 155 13.79 22.65 -8.49
N GLY A 156 13.34 23.12 -7.33
CA GLY A 156 13.44 24.52 -6.90
C GLY A 156 12.48 25.47 -7.61
N LYS A 157 11.59 24.97 -8.47
CA LYS A 157 10.56 25.79 -9.14
C LYS A 157 9.31 25.93 -8.28
N GLU A 158 8.48 26.91 -8.63
CA GLU A 158 7.17 27.11 -8.01
C GLU A 158 6.21 25.97 -8.36
N ALA A 159 5.30 25.66 -7.44
CA ALA A 159 4.24 24.69 -7.69
C ALA A 159 3.31 25.17 -8.82
N GLY A 160 2.96 24.26 -9.74
CA GLY A 160 2.20 24.59 -10.95
C GLY A 160 3.07 25.00 -12.15
N ASP A 161 4.38 25.16 -11.99
CA ASP A 161 5.28 25.40 -13.14
C ASP A 161 5.29 24.18 -14.09
N LEU A 162 4.97 24.44 -15.37
CA LEU A 162 4.80 23.44 -16.43
C LEU A 162 6.09 23.13 -17.21
N SER A 163 7.20 23.83 -16.92
CA SER A 163 8.47 23.69 -17.66
C SER A 163 9.31 22.49 -17.20
N SER A 164 9.02 21.92 -16.02
CA SER A 164 9.50 20.60 -15.60
C SER A 164 8.33 19.62 -15.58
N GLN A 165 8.52 18.44 -16.15
CA GLN A 165 7.53 17.36 -16.05
C GLN A 165 7.77 16.54 -14.79
N SER A 166 6.70 16.30 -14.02
CA SER A 166 6.66 15.42 -12.84
C SER A 166 7.76 15.65 -11.77
N PRO A 167 8.02 16.89 -11.32
CA PRO A 167 8.90 17.08 -10.18
C PRO A 167 8.19 16.61 -8.92
N ARG A 168 8.86 15.73 -8.19
CA ARG A 168 8.48 15.36 -6.83
C ARG A 168 8.50 16.59 -5.92
N ILE A 169 7.75 16.54 -4.85
CA ILE A 169 7.92 17.44 -3.72
C ILE A 169 8.85 16.81 -2.69
N TYR A 170 9.53 17.63 -1.90
CA TYR A 170 10.21 17.14 -0.71
C TYR A 170 9.19 16.46 0.20
N THR A 171 9.55 15.31 0.76
CA THR A 171 8.68 14.53 1.63
C THR A 171 8.12 15.38 2.78
N GLY A 172 6.81 15.39 2.96
CA GLY A 172 6.15 16.13 4.04
C GLY A 172 6.22 17.65 3.94
N SER A 173 6.66 18.21 2.80
CA SER A 173 6.69 19.65 2.58
C SER A 173 5.33 20.26 2.27
N GLY A 174 4.33 19.42 1.96
CA GLY A 174 2.95 19.83 1.77
C GLY A 174 2.24 20.22 3.09
N PRO A 175 1.08 20.89 2.98
CA PRO A 175 0.27 21.30 4.12
C PRO A 175 -0.31 20.10 4.90
N VAL A 176 -0.94 20.37 6.05
CA VAL A 176 -1.62 19.32 6.84
C VAL A 176 -2.72 18.60 6.06
N SER A 177 -3.28 19.21 5.01
CA SER A 177 -4.24 18.57 4.12
C SER A 177 -3.65 17.43 3.29
N TYR A 178 -2.33 17.26 3.27
CA TYR A 178 -1.64 16.12 2.65
C TYR A 178 -1.36 14.98 3.63
N ARG A 179 -1.80 15.13 4.89
CA ARG A 179 -1.56 14.17 5.96
C ARG A 179 -2.83 13.43 6.31
N GLN A 180 -2.69 12.14 6.56
CA GLN A 180 -3.77 11.15 6.73
C GLN A 180 -4.90 11.58 7.68
N ASP A 181 -4.61 12.38 8.70
CA ASP A 181 -5.58 12.81 9.73
C ASP A 181 -5.76 14.34 9.83
N LYS A 182 -5.30 15.11 8.83
CA LYS A 182 -5.24 16.58 8.83
C LYS A 182 -4.41 17.20 9.96
N LYS A 183 -3.43 16.49 10.52
CA LYS A 183 -2.58 17.01 11.60
C LYS A 183 -1.11 16.91 11.24
N TYR A 184 -0.28 17.76 11.83
CA TYR A 184 1.18 17.75 11.64
C TYR A 184 1.85 16.46 12.12
N ASN A 185 1.16 15.66 12.95
CA ASN A 185 1.61 14.34 13.36
C ASN A 185 0.96 13.20 12.56
N GLY A 186 0.22 13.51 11.49
CA GLY A 186 -0.29 12.52 10.56
C GLY A 186 0.78 12.01 9.59
N ILE A 187 0.51 10.82 9.05
CA ILE A 187 1.29 10.21 7.98
C ILE A 187 1.13 11.09 6.73
N SER A 188 2.24 11.56 6.17
CA SER A 188 2.26 12.42 4.98
C SER A 188 2.27 11.63 3.68
N ASP A 189 1.78 12.27 2.63
CA ASP A 189 1.98 11.91 1.23
C ASP A 189 1.52 10.47 0.92
N LEU A 190 0.46 9.99 1.59
CA LEU A 190 -0.26 8.77 1.18
C LEU A 190 -1.06 9.00 -0.12
N ALA A 191 -1.34 10.27 -0.41
CA ALA A 191 -1.87 10.75 -1.66
C ALA A 191 -0.82 11.67 -2.31
N GLY A 192 -0.53 11.47 -3.59
CA GLY A 192 0.36 12.34 -4.35
C GLY A 192 1.85 12.06 -4.19
N ASN A 193 2.63 12.97 -4.78
CA ASN A 193 4.07 12.94 -4.90
C ASN A 193 4.56 11.76 -5.78
N VAL A 194 4.63 10.56 -5.22
CA VAL A 194 4.97 9.31 -5.92
C VAL A 194 3.91 8.25 -5.66
N TRP A 195 3.73 7.33 -6.61
CA TRP A 195 3.12 6.03 -6.34
C TRP A 195 3.93 5.29 -5.27
N GLU A 196 3.26 4.47 -4.47
CA GLU A 196 3.91 3.55 -3.54
C GLU A 196 3.63 2.10 -3.93
N ARG A 197 4.70 1.31 -4.09
CA ARG A 197 4.59 -0.14 -4.18
C ARG A 197 4.08 -0.68 -2.86
N THR A 198 3.12 -1.59 -2.92
CA THR A 198 2.69 -2.35 -1.75
C THR A 198 2.77 -3.85 -2.01
N TYR A 199 3.20 -4.60 -0.99
CA TYR A 199 3.47 -6.02 -1.10
C TYR A 199 2.33 -6.89 -0.57
N GLY A 200 2.33 -8.19 -0.88
CA GLY A 200 1.36 -9.13 -0.29
C GLY A 200 0.02 -9.29 -1.01
N ALA A 201 -0.17 -8.65 -2.16
CA ALA A 201 -1.27 -8.95 -3.06
C ALA A 201 -0.75 -9.06 -4.50
N ARG A 202 -1.42 -9.84 -5.34
CA ARG A 202 -1.16 -9.90 -6.78
C ARG A 202 -2.42 -10.22 -7.59
N VAL A 203 -2.37 -9.84 -8.86
CA VAL A 203 -3.23 -10.39 -9.93
C VAL A 203 -2.35 -11.23 -10.85
N VAL A 204 -2.76 -12.46 -11.11
CA VAL A 204 -2.08 -13.38 -12.05
C VAL A 204 -3.08 -14.36 -12.65
N GLY A 205 -3.09 -14.52 -13.97
CA GLY A 205 -4.12 -15.27 -14.71
C GLY A 205 -5.53 -14.74 -14.46
N GLY A 206 -5.66 -13.43 -14.19
CA GLY A 206 -6.89 -12.78 -13.75
C GLY A 206 -7.30 -13.06 -12.29
N GLU A 207 -6.66 -14.02 -11.62
CA GLU A 207 -7.00 -14.39 -10.24
C GLU A 207 -6.46 -13.40 -9.21
N ILE A 208 -7.29 -13.01 -8.25
CA ILE A 208 -6.87 -12.21 -7.09
C ILE A 208 -6.22 -13.12 -6.06
N GLN A 209 -4.98 -12.81 -5.69
CA GLN A 209 -4.25 -13.57 -4.68
C GLN A 209 -3.64 -12.69 -3.61
N LEU A 210 -3.61 -13.20 -2.38
CA LEU A 210 -3.07 -12.56 -1.18
C LEU A 210 -1.98 -13.44 -0.57
N TYR A 211 -0.91 -12.84 -0.08
CA TYR A 211 0.17 -13.58 0.57
C TYR A 211 -0.07 -13.63 2.08
N GLY A 212 -0.59 -14.78 2.52
CA GLY A 212 -1.05 -15.01 3.88
C GLY A 212 -2.50 -14.60 4.15
N THR A 213 -2.98 -14.95 5.34
CA THR A 213 -4.33 -14.58 5.85
C THR A 213 -4.28 -13.45 6.88
N GLY A 214 -3.08 -12.94 7.14
CA GLY A 214 -2.80 -11.74 7.91
C GLY A 214 -1.83 -10.87 7.13
N ASN A 215 -0.72 -10.52 7.77
CA ASN A 215 0.35 -9.67 7.24
C ASN A 215 1.68 -10.43 7.09
N GLU A 216 1.63 -11.71 6.72
CA GLU A 216 2.82 -12.55 6.50
C GLU A 216 3.75 -11.99 5.42
N ALA A 217 3.18 -11.21 4.48
CA ALA A 217 3.91 -10.50 3.44
C ALA A 217 5.03 -9.59 3.98
N ALA A 218 4.91 -9.08 5.21
CA ALA A 218 5.93 -8.25 5.85
C ALA A 218 7.28 -8.98 6.06
N LEU A 219 7.27 -10.31 6.18
CA LEU A 219 8.48 -11.12 6.36
C LEU A 219 8.84 -11.97 5.16
N ALA A 220 8.06 -11.92 4.08
CA ALA A 220 8.34 -12.70 2.89
C ALA A 220 9.68 -12.27 2.25
N ALA A 221 10.32 -13.23 1.57
CA ALA A 221 11.54 -12.98 0.82
C ALA A 221 11.26 -12.11 -0.42
N SER A 222 12.25 -11.32 -0.85
CA SER A 222 12.10 -10.43 -2.00
C SER A 222 11.69 -11.14 -3.30
N ALA A 223 12.14 -12.38 -3.48
CA ALA A 223 11.79 -13.20 -4.64
C ALA A 223 10.29 -13.43 -4.81
N VAL A 224 9.50 -13.36 -3.73
CA VAL A 224 8.04 -13.53 -3.73
C VAL A 224 7.33 -12.39 -4.48
N PHE A 225 7.91 -11.19 -4.49
CA PHE A 225 7.24 -9.97 -4.98
C PHE A 225 7.78 -9.41 -6.30
N SER A 226 8.58 -10.20 -7.01
CA SER A 226 8.98 -9.82 -8.36
C SER A 226 7.89 -10.17 -9.37
N ALA A 227 7.88 -9.54 -10.55
CA ALA A 227 6.94 -9.92 -11.62
C ALA A 227 7.01 -11.41 -12.00
N HIS A 228 8.19 -12.01 -11.89
CA HIS A 228 8.44 -13.42 -12.16
C HIS A 228 8.58 -14.23 -10.88
N GLY A 229 8.02 -13.73 -9.77
CA GLY A 229 8.13 -14.34 -8.46
C GLY A 229 7.61 -15.77 -8.48
N ALA A 230 8.41 -16.68 -7.93
CA ALA A 230 8.10 -18.10 -7.92
C ALA A 230 6.75 -18.35 -7.24
N ASP A 231 5.97 -19.28 -7.78
CA ASP A 231 4.77 -19.74 -7.10
C ASP A 231 5.16 -20.61 -5.91
N VAL A 232 5.23 -19.97 -4.74
CA VAL A 232 5.64 -20.58 -3.48
C VAL A 232 4.45 -20.69 -2.54
N PRO A 233 4.48 -21.64 -1.58
CA PRO A 233 3.48 -21.68 -0.52
C PRO A 233 3.34 -20.32 0.19
N GLY A 234 2.09 -19.96 0.51
CA GLY A 234 1.75 -18.70 1.17
C GLY A 234 0.82 -17.80 0.36
N TRP A 235 0.70 -18.00 -0.96
CA TRP A 235 -0.35 -17.38 -1.75
C TRP A 235 -1.70 -18.08 -1.53
N TYR A 236 -2.75 -17.27 -1.40
CA TYR A 236 -4.13 -17.70 -1.28
C TYR A 236 -4.99 -16.96 -2.30
N ALA A 237 -5.85 -17.69 -2.99
CA ALA A 237 -6.98 -17.11 -3.72
C ALA A 237 -8.18 -16.98 -2.78
N ILE A 238 -9.20 -16.24 -3.21
CA ILE A 238 -10.44 -16.05 -2.45
C ILE A 238 -11.57 -16.82 -3.11
N HIS A 239 -12.24 -17.70 -2.36
CA HIS A 239 -13.41 -18.43 -2.85
C HIS A 239 -14.58 -17.45 -3.06
N ALA A 240 -15.10 -17.40 -4.29
CA ALA A 240 -16.05 -16.40 -4.77
C ALA A 240 -17.43 -16.44 -4.11
N VAL A 241 -17.77 -17.52 -3.39
CA VAL A 241 -19.06 -17.64 -2.69
C VAL A 241 -18.91 -17.46 -1.18
N THR A 242 -17.86 -18.02 -0.60
CA THR A 242 -17.73 -18.13 0.86
C THR A 242 -16.75 -17.11 1.44
N GLY A 243 -15.91 -16.49 0.61
CA GLY A 243 -14.80 -15.65 1.07
C GLY A 243 -13.66 -16.44 1.73
N ALA A 244 -13.68 -17.76 1.69
CA ALA A 244 -12.61 -18.57 2.28
C ALA A 244 -11.29 -18.36 1.51
N PHE A 245 -10.18 -18.32 2.25
CA PHE A 245 -8.84 -18.42 1.67
C PHE A 245 -8.62 -19.84 1.17
N ILE A 246 -8.32 -19.99 -0.11
CA ILE A 246 -8.12 -21.29 -0.78
C ILE A 246 -6.76 -21.32 -1.47
N THR A 247 -6.14 -22.49 -1.53
CA THR A 247 -4.85 -22.66 -2.21
C THR A 247 -5.04 -22.47 -3.71
N PRO A 248 -4.28 -21.57 -4.36
CA PRO A 248 -4.32 -21.42 -5.79
C PRO A 248 -3.85 -22.68 -6.50
N THR A 249 -4.49 -23.01 -7.62
CA THR A 249 -4.01 -24.03 -8.56
C THR A 249 -3.88 -23.40 -9.93
N HIS A 250 -2.93 -23.89 -10.73
CA HIS A 250 -2.65 -23.32 -12.04
C HIS A 250 -2.00 -24.33 -12.99
N THR A 251 -1.96 -23.99 -14.27
CA THR A 251 -1.02 -24.53 -15.24
C THR A 251 -0.02 -23.45 -15.64
N GLY A 252 1.11 -23.82 -16.26
CA GLY A 252 2.19 -22.88 -16.58
C GLY A 252 2.87 -22.32 -15.32
N ASN A 253 3.64 -21.26 -15.48
CA ASN A 253 4.45 -20.67 -14.41
C ASN A 253 4.60 -19.14 -14.57
N THR A 254 4.62 -18.41 -13.45
CA THR A 254 4.85 -16.95 -13.40
C THR A 254 6.23 -16.54 -13.92
N THR A 255 7.24 -17.40 -13.76
CA THR A 255 8.60 -17.17 -14.23
C THR A 255 8.71 -17.26 -15.75
N THR A 256 7.98 -18.17 -16.40
CA THR A 256 7.90 -18.29 -17.87
C THR A 256 6.80 -17.44 -18.48
N ALA A 257 6.03 -16.71 -17.66
CA ALA A 257 4.94 -15.83 -18.07
C ALA A 257 3.86 -16.55 -18.91
N ASP A 258 3.55 -17.79 -18.57
CA ASP A 258 2.50 -18.62 -19.16
C ASP A 258 1.49 -19.13 -18.11
N TYR A 259 1.43 -18.47 -16.95
CA TYR A 259 0.51 -18.83 -15.85
C TYR A 259 -0.96 -18.74 -16.27
N VAL A 260 -1.72 -19.80 -15.98
CA VAL A 260 -3.17 -19.86 -16.15
C VAL A 260 -3.81 -20.39 -14.88
N ALA A 261 -4.66 -19.57 -14.24
CA ALA A 261 -5.36 -19.96 -13.02
C ALA A 261 -6.38 -21.08 -13.29
N THR A 262 -6.32 -22.16 -12.50
CA THR A 262 -7.26 -23.30 -12.53
C THR A 262 -7.99 -23.50 -11.21
N THR A 263 -7.72 -22.65 -10.20
CA THR A 263 -8.37 -22.71 -8.89
C THR A 263 -9.90 -22.70 -9.02
N PRO A 264 -10.59 -23.73 -8.52
CA PRO A 264 -12.04 -23.78 -8.56
C PRO A 264 -12.67 -22.62 -7.80
N ASN A 265 -13.62 -21.93 -8.43
CA ASN A 265 -14.41 -20.84 -7.84
C ASN A 265 -13.60 -19.70 -7.19
N SER A 266 -12.36 -19.47 -7.59
CA SER A 266 -11.58 -18.30 -7.16
C SER A 266 -12.13 -17.01 -7.78
N VAL A 267 -12.10 -15.89 -7.05
CA VAL A 267 -12.41 -14.56 -7.61
C VAL A 267 -11.43 -14.17 -8.73
N ARG A 268 -11.95 -13.84 -9.91
CA ARG A 268 -11.16 -13.50 -11.12
C ARG A 268 -11.62 -12.21 -11.79
N ALA A 269 -10.68 -11.33 -12.08
CA ALA A 269 -10.85 -10.25 -13.03
C ALA A 269 -10.87 -10.80 -14.46
N VAL A 270 -11.78 -10.30 -15.30
CA VAL A 270 -11.88 -10.66 -16.72
C VAL A 270 -11.98 -9.42 -17.61
N THR A 271 -11.77 -9.59 -18.92
CA THR A 271 -11.89 -8.51 -19.92
C THR A 271 -13.27 -8.42 -20.57
N LYS A 272 -14.06 -9.50 -20.53
CA LYS A 272 -15.44 -9.52 -21.04
C LYS A 272 -16.37 -8.73 -20.11
N THR A 273 -17.40 -8.11 -20.68
CA THR A 273 -18.33 -7.22 -19.94
C THR A 273 -19.72 -7.84 -19.75
N THR A 274 -20.02 -8.95 -20.42
CA THR A 274 -21.30 -9.67 -20.33
C THR A 274 -21.03 -11.17 -20.19
N GLY A 275 -22.01 -11.92 -19.70
CA GLY A 275 -21.86 -13.37 -19.47
C GLY A 275 -20.75 -13.70 -18.46
N LEU A 276 -20.65 -12.90 -17.40
CA LEU A 276 -19.74 -13.15 -16.28
C LEU A 276 -20.20 -14.41 -15.53
N ALA A 277 -19.27 -15.30 -15.24
CA ALA A 277 -19.50 -16.41 -14.31
C ALA A 277 -19.57 -15.89 -12.87
N ASP A 278 -20.08 -16.72 -11.95
CA ASP A 278 -20.31 -16.34 -10.55
C ASP A 278 -19.04 -15.95 -9.78
N ASN A 279 -17.87 -16.35 -10.29
CA ASN A 279 -16.57 -16.04 -9.72
C ASN A 279 -15.82 -14.93 -10.48
N GLU A 280 -16.44 -14.31 -11.48
CA GLU A 280 -15.80 -13.31 -12.34
C GLU A 280 -16.31 -11.89 -12.05
N PHE A 281 -15.43 -10.91 -12.26
CA PHE A 281 -15.79 -9.50 -12.29
C PHE A 281 -15.06 -8.76 -13.41
N TYR A 282 -15.71 -7.71 -13.91
CA TYR A 282 -15.13 -6.78 -14.87
C TYR A 282 -15.02 -5.38 -14.28
N HIS A 283 -13.89 -4.73 -14.51
CA HIS A 283 -13.72 -3.30 -14.26
C HIS A 283 -12.90 -2.69 -15.40
N PRO A 284 -13.29 -1.55 -15.96
CA PRO A 284 -12.51 -0.91 -17.01
C PRO A 284 -11.11 -0.55 -16.52
N ALA A 285 -10.14 -0.60 -17.42
CA ALA A 285 -8.75 -0.25 -17.11
C ALA A 285 -8.68 1.21 -16.64
N TRP A 286 -8.09 1.43 -15.47
CA TRP A 286 -8.07 2.72 -14.77
C TRP A 286 -9.46 3.39 -14.64
N GLY A 287 -10.51 2.58 -14.47
CA GLY A 287 -11.85 3.07 -14.17
C GLY A 287 -11.92 3.78 -12.82
N GLY A 288 -12.91 4.66 -12.64
CA GLY A 288 -13.07 5.40 -11.38
C GLY A 288 -13.38 4.50 -10.19
N THR A 289 -12.69 4.70 -9.06
CA THR A 289 -12.88 3.92 -7.81
C THR A 289 -14.29 4.07 -7.22
N PHE A 290 -15.01 5.13 -7.59
CA PHE A 290 -16.41 5.36 -7.21
C PHE A 290 -17.40 4.45 -7.97
N VAL A 291 -16.96 3.77 -9.02
CA VAL A 291 -17.74 2.77 -9.75
C VAL A 291 -17.35 1.39 -9.24
N GLN A 292 -18.36 0.59 -8.89
CA GLN A 292 -18.13 -0.78 -8.46
C GLN A 292 -17.93 -1.69 -9.68
N PRO A 293 -17.02 -2.69 -9.62
CA PRO A 293 -16.85 -3.65 -10.69
C PRO A 293 -18.17 -4.36 -11.02
N GLN A 294 -18.40 -4.67 -12.30
CA GLN A 294 -19.55 -5.48 -12.71
C GLN A 294 -19.29 -6.93 -12.31
N ASN A 295 -20.19 -7.53 -11.53
CA ASN A 295 -20.02 -8.87 -10.96
C ASN A 295 -21.34 -9.42 -10.41
N THR A 296 -21.35 -10.70 -10.04
CA THR A 296 -22.41 -11.35 -9.24
C THR A 296 -21.91 -11.84 -7.87
N LEU A 297 -20.72 -11.38 -7.44
CA LEU A 297 -20.10 -11.79 -6.18
C LEU A 297 -20.97 -11.37 -4.97
N PRO A 298 -21.11 -12.25 -3.96
CA PRO A 298 -21.79 -11.92 -2.71
C PRO A 298 -21.16 -10.73 -2.00
N GLU A 299 -21.97 -9.97 -1.26
CA GLU A 299 -21.51 -8.81 -0.50
C GLU A 299 -20.39 -9.15 0.49
N ALA A 300 -20.50 -10.27 1.20
CA ALA A 300 -19.48 -10.74 2.14
C ALA A 300 -18.10 -10.92 1.47
N VAL A 301 -18.06 -11.39 0.22
CA VAL A 301 -16.81 -11.55 -0.54
C VAL A 301 -16.23 -10.20 -0.92
N LYS A 302 -17.06 -9.26 -1.38
CA LYS A 302 -16.59 -7.90 -1.71
C LYS A 302 -16.10 -7.14 -0.47
N ASN A 303 -16.77 -7.30 0.67
CA ASN A 303 -16.34 -6.72 1.95
C ASN A 303 -14.99 -7.30 2.41
N LEU A 304 -14.76 -8.60 2.21
CA LEU A 304 -13.45 -9.20 2.45
C LEU A 304 -12.38 -8.63 1.51
N LEU A 305 -12.67 -8.50 0.22
CA LEU A 305 -11.71 -7.92 -0.74
C LEU A 305 -11.40 -6.44 -0.41
N GLU A 306 -12.37 -5.66 0.08
CA GLU A 306 -12.15 -4.30 0.60
C GLU A 306 -11.28 -4.30 1.86
N LEU A 307 -11.50 -5.23 2.80
CA LEU A 307 -10.67 -5.37 4.01
C LEU A 307 -9.18 -5.57 3.68
N TYR A 308 -8.87 -6.24 2.57
CA TYR A 308 -7.50 -6.45 2.09
C TYR A 308 -7.03 -5.39 1.09
N GLY A 309 -7.86 -4.38 0.80
CA GLY A 309 -7.52 -3.28 -0.09
C GLY A 309 -7.33 -3.73 -1.55
N VAL A 310 -8.04 -4.76 -1.99
CA VAL A 310 -8.00 -5.30 -3.36
C VAL A 310 -9.35 -5.18 -4.06
N TRP A 311 -10.23 -4.32 -3.54
CA TRP A 311 -11.54 -3.96 -4.11
C TRP A 311 -11.76 -2.45 -4.01
N PRO A 312 -12.43 -1.79 -4.98
CA PRO A 312 -12.78 -0.38 -4.85
C PRO A 312 -13.70 -0.18 -3.64
N SER A 313 -13.32 0.73 -2.74
CA SER A 313 -13.99 0.86 -1.43
C SER A 313 -15.51 1.08 -1.57
N LEU A 314 -16.29 0.14 -1.06
CA LEU A 314 -17.76 0.23 -0.96
C LEU A 314 -18.14 1.23 0.14
N THR A 315 -17.44 1.12 1.27
CA THR A 315 -17.77 1.85 2.50
C THR A 315 -17.24 3.28 2.51
N GLY A 316 -16.16 3.55 1.78
CA GLY A 316 -15.50 4.85 1.66
C GLY A 316 -15.96 5.70 0.48
N LYS A 317 -16.92 5.25 -0.33
CA LYS A 317 -17.32 5.91 -1.60
C LYS A 317 -17.56 7.43 -1.50
N ALA A 318 -18.02 7.92 -0.35
CA ALA A 318 -18.33 9.34 -0.13
C ALA A 318 -17.10 10.25 0.01
N ILE A 319 -15.92 9.67 0.27
CA ILE A 319 -14.66 10.40 0.46
C ILE A 319 -13.62 10.08 -0.62
N VAL A 320 -13.98 9.21 -1.57
CA VAL A 320 -13.18 8.91 -2.76
C VAL A 320 -13.29 10.08 -3.74
N PRO A 321 -12.18 10.72 -4.14
CA PRO A 321 -12.23 11.81 -5.10
C PRO A 321 -12.53 11.30 -6.51
N ALA A 322 -13.12 12.16 -7.35
CA ALA A 322 -13.51 11.81 -8.72
C ALA A 322 -12.34 11.37 -9.63
N GLY A 323 -11.11 11.78 -9.31
CA GLY A 323 -9.88 11.36 -10.01
C GLY A 323 -9.27 10.05 -9.52
N SER A 324 -9.89 9.39 -8.53
CA SER A 324 -9.43 8.10 -8.01
C SER A 324 -9.71 7.00 -9.02
N THR A 325 -8.72 6.16 -9.30
CA THR A 325 -8.83 5.09 -10.30
C THR A 325 -8.36 3.73 -9.81
N VAL A 326 -8.91 2.68 -10.40
CA VAL A 326 -8.55 1.29 -10.13
C VAL A 326 -8.24 0.54 -11.42
N ASN A 327 -7.23 -0.33 -11.38
CA ASN A 327 -6.91 -1.22 -12.50
C ASN A 327 -6.63 -2.66 -12.07
N TYR A 328 -7.20 -3.62 -12.80
CA TYR A 328 -6.86 -5.04 -12.73
C TYR A 328 -6.39 -5.52 -14.11
N ASN A 329 -5.14 -5.96 -14.23
CA ASN A 329 -4.67 -6.56 -15.47
C ASN A 329 -5.12 -8.02 -15.56
N ALA A 330 -6.35 -8.23 -16.03
CA ALA A 330 -6.97 -9.56 -16.17
C ALA A 330 -6.20 -10.52 -17.11
N GLY A 331 -5.44 -9.98 -18.06
CA GLY A 331 -4.64 -10.75 -19.00
C GLY A 331 -3.21 -11.06 -18.54
N ALA A 332 -2.84 -10.67 -17.31
CA ALA A 332 -1.49 -10.86 -16.82
C ALA A 332 -1.16 -12.34 -16.62
N THR A 333 -0.13 -12.83 -17.30
CA THR A 333 0.42 -14.18 -17.13
C THR A 333 1.65 -14.21 -16.19
N SER A 334 2.01 -13.05 -15.65
CA SER A 334 3.04 -12.83 -14.63
C SER A 334 2.45 -12.04 -13.47
N CYS A 335 3.17 -11.94 -12.35
CA CYS A 335 2.67 -11.31 -11.13
C CYS A 335 2.50 -9.79 -11.31
N MET A 336 1.27 -9.30 -11.19
CA MET A 336 0.99 -7.87 -11.08
C MET A 336 0.74 -7.53 -9.62
N HIS A 337 1.65 -6.79 -9.00
CA HIS A 337 1.50 -6.30 -7.63
C HIS A 337 0.88 -4.90 -7.62
N PRO A 338 0.17 -4.50 -6.56
CA PRO A 338 -0.51 -3.21 -6.52
C PRO A 338 0.44 -2.06 -6.24
N VAL A 339 0.26 -1.00 -7.04
CA VAL A 339 0.81 0.34 -6.79
C VAL A 339 -0.32 1.24 -6.32
N ARG A 340 -0.05 2.18 -5.42
CA ARG A 340 -1.10 2.94 -4.73
C ARG A 340 -0.76 4.41 -4.55
N GLY A 341 -1.78 5.22 -4.29
CA GLY A 341 -1.59 6.53 -3.65
C GLY A 341 -1.22 7.71 -4.54
N LYS A 342 -1.20 7.61 -5.88
CA LYS A 342 -0.73 8.75 -6.70
C LYS A 342 -1.71 9.92 -6.74
N ASN A 343 -3.01 9.66 -6.78
CA ASN A 343 -4.05 10.68 -6.75
C ASN A 343 -4.69 10.78 -5.36
N ASP A 344 -4.88 9.63 -4.71
CA ASP A 344 -5.52 9.51 -3.41
C ASP A 344 -5.28 8.14 -2.79
N ILE A 345 -5.66 7.99 -1.52
CA ILE A 345 -5.43 6.78 -0.72
C ILE A 345 -6.22 5.55 -1.18
N PHE A 346 -7.32 5.72 -1.93
CA PHE A 346 -8.15 4.62 -2.43
C PHE A 346 -7.75 4.15 -3.84
N GLN A 347 -6.86 4.90 -4.50
CA GLN A 347 -6.34 4.54 -5.81
C GLN A 347 -5.41 3.33 -5.71
N PHE A 348 -5.61 2.33 -6.58
CA PHE A 348 -4.66 1.24 -6.74
C PHE A 348 -4.63 0.67 -8.15
N GLY A 349 -3.50 0.11 -8.56
CA GLY A 349 -3.37 -0.53 -9.87
C GLY A 349 -2.56 -1.82 -9.82
N PHE A 350 -3.16 -2.91 -10.26
CA PHE A 350 -2.46 -4.13 -10.68
C PHE A 350 -2.18 -4.05 -12.18
N ALA A 351 -1.51 -2.98 -12.63
CA ALA A 351 -1.49 -2.59 -14.04
C ALA A 351 -0.20 -2.96 -14.77
N ASN A 352 0.95 -2.76 -14.12
CA ASN A 352 2.27 -2.91 -14.70
C ASN A 352 3.16 -3.74 -13.79
N ASN A 353 4.20 -4.32 -14.38
CA ASN A 353 5.29 -4.90 -13.60
C ASN A 353 5.92 -3.80 -12.71
N ILE A 354 5.71 -3.90 -11.40
CA ILE A 354 6.25 -2.96 -10.40
C ILE A 354 7.78 -2.93 -10.35
N GLU A 355 8.45 -3.88 -11.01
CA GLU A 355 9.90 -3.95 -11.14
C GLU A 355 10.46 -3.08 -12.28
N VAL A 356 9.61 -2.48 -13.13
CA VAL A 356 10.09 -1.48 -14.09
C VAL A 356 10.37 -0.18 -13.34
N LEU A 357 11.63 0.27 -13.38
CA LEU A 357 12.04 1.56 -12.85
C LEU A 357 11.21 2.66 -13.52
N ASN A 358 10.49 3.41 -12.70
CA ASN A 358 9.81 4.60 -13.15
C ASN A 358 10.07 5.70 -12.12
N SER A 359 10.21 6.94 -12.60
CA SER A 359 10.62 8.10 -11.80
C SER A 359 9.59 8.54 -10.76
N GLU A 360 8.45 7.85 -10.68
CA GLU A 360 7.32 8.19 -9.84
C GLU A 360 6.89 7.04 -8.91
N MET A 361 7.67 5.97 -8.75
CA MET A 361 7.23 4.78 -7.99
C MET A 361 8.14 4.50 -6.81
N GLY A 362 7.83 5.05 -5.65
CA GLY A 362 8.54 4.77 -4.41
C GLY A 362 7.98 3.57 -3.64
N LEU A 363 8.26 3.60 -2.33
CA LEU A 363 7.63 2.78 -1.31
C LEU A 363 7.76 3.50 0.03
N ARG A 364 7.21 2.94 1.10
CA ARG A 364 7.35 3.42 2.46
C ARG A 364 7.80 2.30 3.41
N PRO A 365 8.80 2.55 4.28
CA PRO A 365 9.22 1.57 5.26
C PRO A 365 8.19 1.46 6.38
N VAL A 366 7.94 0.23 6.82
CA VAL A 366 7.11 -0.13 7.98
C VAL A 366 7.91 -1.06 8.87
N TYR A 367 7.68 -0.95 10.17
CA TYR A 367 8.30 -1.78 11.19
C TYR A 367 7.24 -2.31 12.16
N TYR A 368 7.47 -3.50 12.70
CA TYR A 368 6.88 -3.92 13.95
C TYR A 368 7.95 -4.59 14.81
N ALA A 369 7.78 -4.53 16.13
CA ALA A 369 8.70 -5.19 17.04
C ALA A 369 8.61 -6.72 16.89
N PRO A 370 9.74 -7.45 16.84
CA PRO A 370 9.73 -8.91 16.76
C PRO A 370 8.77 -9.51 17.80
N LEU A 371 7.92 -10.42 17.35
CA LEU A 371 7.07 -11.20 18.24
C LEU A 371 7.96 -12.13 19.07
N SER A 372 7.95 -11.96 20.38
CA SER A 372 8.63 -12.83 21.34
C SER A 372 8.12 -14.27 21.26
#